data_AF-A0A2E7SPD6-F1
#
_entry.id   AF-A0A2E7SPD6-F1
#
_cell.length_a   1.000
_cell.length_b   1.000
_cell.length_c   1.000
_cell.angle_alpha   90.00
_cell.angle_beta   90.00
_cell.angle_gamma   90.00
#
_symmetry.space_group_name_H-M   'P 1'
#
loop_
_entity.id
_entity.type
_entity.pdbx_description
1 polymer ?
#
loop_
_entity_poly.entity_id
_entity_poly.type
_entity_poly.pdbx_seq_one_letter_code
_entity_poly.pdbx_strand_id
1 'polypeptide(L)'
;MFVVLAWAQLKQGDLAGYKKWKWATVACAVLFLIVKWSYEWPSKFKHYDVWFKDPAVLHAKVEEGYLEIANEHEAELTTGDDKTSHLAKVYVEKEIYVGRYFKTYSEGKDSSNEAYNEAWNSGSLALSGHINGYEEALINVEVVGWKADAGVSETDADDALAKQGSKDPADHRKNGGLLHEKVKYDEAKLAEYRLTKAGFTVGLSVAEYESISAHPYFWRTGRVNEDIGGKPRVKSIRFGLDNSNHKEVTIKTADIKRLNSYEPKHSTFFGIYYTITGLHAAHVFGGIIVMLYNLLPIGLATWHRDREQFANRIESFGLFWHFVDLVWIFLFPILYIL
;
A
#
# COMPACT_ATOMS: atom_id res chain seq x y z
N MET A 1 -4.99 -32.15 12.50
CA MET A 1 -5.82 -33.38 12.49
C MET A 1 -5.48 -34.32 11.34
N PHE A 2 -5.47 -33.85 10.08
CA PHE A 2 -5.21 -34.70 8.91
C PHE A 2 -3.81 -35.35 8.86
N VAL A 3 -2.79 -34.71 9.46
CA VAL A 3 -1.43 -35.28 9.51
C VAL A 3 -1.35 -36.52 10.41
N VAL A 4 -2.10 -36.56 11.52
CA VAL A 4 -2.19 -37.73 12.41
C VAL A 4 -2.91 -38.88 11.71
N LEU A 5 -3.98 -38.59 10.98
CA LEU A 5 -4.69 -39.59 10.16
C LEU A 5 -3.78 -40.16 9.07
N ALA A 6 -2.96 -39.33 8.43
CA ALA A 6 -1.97 -39.79 7.46
C ALA A 6 -0.92 -40.73 8.09
N TRP A 7 -0.43 -40.40 9.29
CA TRP A 7 0.51 -41.26 10.03
C TRP A 7 -0.14 -42.58 10.46
N ALA A 8 -1.38 -42.55 10.95
CA ALA A 8 -2.10 -43.75 11.38
C ALA A 8 -2.32 -44.73 10.22
N GLN A 9 -2.70 -44.23 9.05
CA GLN A 9 -2.82 -45.02 7.81
C GLN A 9 -1.47 -45.62 7.40
N LEU A 10 -0.39 -44.84 7.56
CA LEU A 10 0.96 -45.31 7.26
C LEU A 10 1.42 -46.42 8.21
N LYS A 11 1.10 -46.34 9.51
CA LYS A 11 1.34 -47.43 10.48
C LYS A 11 0.52 -48.69 10.16
N GLN A 12 -0.64 -48.54 9.56
CA GLN A 12 -1.47 -49.66 9.06
C GLN A 12 -0.99 -50.22 7.72
N GLY A 13 0.04 -49.62 7.10
CA GLY A 13 0.57 -50.03 5.80
C GLY A 13 -0.22 -49.54 4.59
N ASP A 14 -1.25 -48.71 4.80
CA ASP A 14 -2.06 -48.13 3.72
C ASP A 14 -1.42 -46.84 3.17
N LEU A 15 -0.65 -47.01 2.10
CA LEU A 15 -0.01 -45.91 1.38
C LEU A 15 -1.01 -45.04 0.60
N ALA A 16 -2.14 -45.62 0.16
CA ALA A 16 -3.17 -44.88 -0.56
C ALA A 16 -3.93 -43.94 0.40
N GLY A 17 -4.27 -44.45 1.59
CA GLY A 17 -4.81 -43.68 2.71
C GLY A 17 -3.88 -42.53 3.11
N TYR A 18 -2.58 -42.81 3.28
CA TYR A 18 -1.57 -41.78 3.55
C TYR A 18 -1.58 -40.65 2.49
N LYS A 19 -1.50 -41.00 1.20
CA LYS A 19 -1.50 -40.02 0.10
C LYS A 19 -2.76 -39.18 0.13
N LYS A 20 -3.93 -39.79 0.33
CA LYS A 20 -5.22 -39.08 0.40
C LYS A 20 -5.23 -38.01 1.49
N TRP A 21 -4.84 -38.36 2.72
CA TRP A 21 -4.83 -37.41 3.83
C TRP A 21 -3.77 -36.33 3.71
N LYS A 22 -2.60 -36.68 3.15
CA LYS A 22 -1.55 -35.69 2.85
C LYS A 22 -1.99 -34.70 1.79
N TRP A 23 -2.60 -35.15 0.70
CA TRP A 23 -3.17 -34.26 -0.32
C TRP A 23 -4.28 -33.37 0.23
N ALA A 24 -5.15 -33.90 1.11
CA ALA A 24 -6.14 -33.08 1.80
C ALA A 24 -5.49 -31.97 2.65
N THR A 25 -4.39 -32.28 3.35
CA THR A 25 -3.65 -31.30 4.15
C THR A 25 -3.02 -30.21 3.25
N VAL A 26 -2.43 -30.61 2.11
CA VAL A 26 -1.87 -29.66 1.13
C VAL A 26 -2.97 -28.76 0.58
N ALA A 27 -4.12 -29.32 0.20
CA ALA A 27 -5.23 -28.55 -0.34
C ALA A 27 -5.75 -27.50 0.67
N CYS A 28 -5.91 -27.86 1.94
CA CYS A 28 -6.28 -26.90 2.99
C CYS A 28 -5.23 -25.79 3.16
N ALA A 29 -3.95 -26.14 3.18
CA ALA A 29 -2.87 -25.17 3.33
C ALA A 29 -2.78 -24.20 2.13
N VAL A 30 -2.95 -24.71 0.92
CA VAL A 30 -2.98 -23.90 -0.31
C VAL A 30 -4.21 -22.99 -0.33
N LEU A 31 -5.40 -23.49 0.03
CA LEU A 31 -6.60 -22.68 0.13
C LEU A 31 -6.42 -21.53 1.15
N PHE A 32 -5.84 -21.83 2.31
CA PHE A 32 -5.51 -20.81 3.31
C PHE A 32 -4.56 -19.74 2.76
N LEU A 33 -3.50 -20.14 2.04
CA LEU A 33 -2.58 -19.20 1.40
C LEU A 33 -3.26 -18.37 0.29
N ILE A 34 -4.14 -18.98 -0.52
CA ILE A 34 -4.87 -18.25 -1.57
C ILE A 34 -5.77 -17.18 -0.96
N VAL A 35 -6.52 -17.50 0.10
CA VAL A 35 -7.37 -16.53 0.80
C VAL A 35 -6.52 -15.38 1.36
N LYS A 36 -5.40 -15.71 2.03
CA LYS A 36 -4.50 -14.70 2.59
C LYS A 36 -3.84 -13.82 1.52
N TRP A 37 -3.30 -14.43 0.47
CA TRP A 37 -2.55 -13.75 -0.58
C TRP A 37 -3.46 -12.95 -1.53
N SER A 38 -4.66 -13.46 -1.82
CA SER A 38 -5.55 -12.84 -2.82
C SER A 38 -6.48 -11.80 -2.22
N TYR A 39 -6.95 -12.01 -0.98
CA TYR A 39 -7.98 -11.16 -0.39
C TYR A 39 -7.44 -10.24 0.70
N GLU A 40 -6.66 -10.79 1.64
CA GLU A 40 -6.35 -10.08 2.87
C GLU A 40 -5.10 -9.19 2.78
N TRP A 41 -4.06 -9.65 2.08
CA TRP A 41 -2.84 -8.87 1.93
C TRP A 41 -3.01 -7.70 0.94
N PRO A 42 -3.60 -7.87 -0.25
CA PRO A 42 -3.73 -6.78 -1.21
C PRO A 42 -4.64 -5.65 -0.73
N SER A 43 -5.67 -5.96 0.07
CA SER A 43 -6.55 -4.94 0.67
C SER A 43 -5.79 -4.07 1.67
N LYS A 44 -4.91 -4.66 2.49
CA LYS A 44 -4.09 -3.92 3.48
C LYS A 44 -3.07 -2.96 2.84
N PHE A 45 -2.48 -3.32 1.70
CA PHE A 45 -1.50 -2.44 1.03
C PHE A 45 -2.10 -1.32 0.19
N LYS A 46 -3.42 -1.35 -0.06
CA LYS A 46 -4.12 -0.32 -0.84
C LYS A 46 -4.75 0.76 0.05
N HIS A 47 -4.79 0.54 1.36
CA HIS A 47 -5.40 1.47 2.30
C HIS A 47 -4.36 2.47 2.81
N TYR A 48 -4.78 3.72 2.98
CA TYR A 48 -3.95 4.82 3.46
C TYR A 48 -4.72 5.67 4.45
N ASP A 49 -4.02 6.13 5.48
CA ASP A 49 -4.53 7.06 6.46
C ASP A 49 -3.91 8.45 6.22
N VAL A 50 -4.75 9.45 5.97
CA VAL A 50 -4.35 10.85 5.79
C VAL A 50 -4.65 11.63 7.06
N TRP A 51 -3.62 12.24 7.64
CA TRP A 51 -3.72 13.17 8.75
C TRP A 51 -3.53 14.58 8.22
N PHE A 52 -4.45 15.47 8.54
CA PHE A 52 -4.42 16.87 8.10
C PHE A 52 -3.64 17.75 9.08
N LYS A 53 -3.16 18.91 8.60
CA LYS A 53 -2.50 19.92 9.44
C LYS A 53 -3.49 20.70 10.30
N ASP A 54 -4.68 20.93 9.76
CA ASP A 54 -5.72 21.75 10.36
C ASP A 54 -7.04 20.94 10.44
N PRO A 55 -7.67 20.85 11.62
CA PRO A 55 -9.00 20.27 11.79
C PRO A 55 -10.04 20.89 10.84
N ALA A 56 -9.97 22.19 10.54
CA ALA A 56 -10.93 22.86 9.68
C ALA A 56 -10.87 22.36 8.23
N VAL A 57 -9.68 21.99 7.75
CA VAL A 57 -9.52 21.41 6.40
C VAL A 57 -10.05 19.99 6.35
N LEU A 58 -9.82 19.21 7.41
CA LEU A 58 -10.44 17.89 7.57
C LEU A 58 -11.97 18.03 7.55
N HIS A 59 -12.54 18.93 8.37
CA HIS A 59 -13.98 19.15 8.45
C HIS A 59 -14.56 19.57 7.12
N ALA A 60 -13.97 20.55 6.44
CA ALA A 60 -14.48 21.03 5.17
C ALA A 60 -14.44 19.94 4.08
N LYS A 61 -13.35 19.16 4.00
CA LYS A 61 -13.20 18.12 2.96
C LYS A 61 -14.06 16.90 3.21
N VAL A 62 -14.26 16.56 4.48
CA VAL A 62 -15.19 15.52 4.89
C VAL A 62 -16.62 16.03 4.65
N GLU A 63 -17.00 17.19 5.14
CA GLU A 63 -18.35 17.74 4.94
C GLU A 63 -18.71 17.91 3.46
N GLU A 64 -17.79 18.38 2.60
CA GLU A 64 -17.98 18.50 1.13
C GLU A 64 -18.26 17.15 0.48
N GLY A 65 -17.40 16.15 0.72
CA GLY A 65 -17.60 14.80 0.17
C GLY A 65 -18.85 14.11 0.73
N TYR A 66 -19.32 14.51 1.92
CA TYR A 66 -20.48 13.92 2.57
C TYR A 66 -21.80 14.60 2.21
N LEU A 67 -21.80 15.91 1.94
CA LEU A 67 -22.94 16.60 1.34
C LEU A 67 -23.26 16.03 -0.03
N GLU A 68 -22.24 15.69 -0.82
CA GLU A 68 -22.42 15.00 -2.10
C GLU A 68 -23.13 13.64 -1.93
N ILE A 69 -22.67 12.83 -0.96
CA ILE A 69 -23.28 11.52 -0.63
C ILE A 69 -24.71 11.66 -0.08
N ALA A 70 -24.93 12.61 0.81
CA ALA A 70 -26.23 12.87 1.40
C ALA A 70 -27.22 13.34 0.33
N ASN A 71 -26.79 14.20 -0.59
CA ASN A 71 -27.59 14.69 -1.70
C ASN A 71 -27.91 13.58 -2.72
N GLU A 72 -26.97 12.67 -3.01
CA GLU A 72 -27.24 11.48 -3.83
C GLU A 72 -28.32 10.58 -3.21
N HIS A 73 -28.25 10.35 -1.90
CA HIS A 73 -29.22 9.50 -1.21
C HIS A 73 -30.57 10.21 -1.00
N GLU A 74 -30.57 11.54 -0.84
CA GLU A 74 -31.78 12.38 -0.82
C GLU A 74 -32.45 12.41 -2.20
N ALA A 75 -31.68 12.29 -3.29
CA ALA A 75 -32.22 12.16 -4.65
C ALA A 75 -32.87 10.78 -4.92
N GLU A 76 -32.42 9.72 -4.26
CA GLU A 76 -33.07 8.39 -4.29
C GLU A 76 -34.32 8.34 -3.40
N LEU A 77 -34.33 9.10 -2.30
CA LEU A 77 -35.46 9.23 -1.37
C LEU A 77 -36.41 10.35 -1.83
N THR A 78 -37.09 10.15 -2.95
CA THR A 78 -38.11 11.08 -3.45
C THR A 78 -39.28 11.23 -2.46
N THR A 79 -39.19 12.20 -1.55
CA THR A 79 -40.30 13.04 -1.04
C THR A 79 -39.69 14.18 -0.21
N GLY A 80 -39.70 15.39 -0.77
CA GLY A 80 -39.15 16.61 -0.18
C GLY A 80 -39.91 17.09 1.06
N ASP A 81 -39.63 16.46 2.19
CA ASP A 81 -40.03 16.92 3.52
C ASP A 81 -38.77 17.09 4.39
N ASP A 82 -38.74 18.13 5.23
CA ASP A 82 -37.57 18.55 6.03
C ASP A 82 -37.09 17.44 7.00
N LYS A 83 -38.00 16.51 7.33
CA LYS A 83 -37.73 15.30 8.12
C LYS A 83 -36.85 14.28 7.38
N THR A 84 -36.94 14.19 6.06
CA THR A 84 -36.17 13.24 5.24
C THR A 84 -34.70 13.66 5.17
N SER A 85 -34.43 14.97 5.08
CA SER A 85 -33.07 15.53 5.13
C SER A 85 -32.40 15.31 6.50
N HIS A 86 -33.16 15.46 7.59
CA HIS A 86 -32.64 15.16 8.93
C HIS A 86 -32.34 13.67 9.12
N LEU A 87 -33.20 12.77 8.62
CA LEU A 87 -32.97 11.32 8.67
C LEU A 87 -31.77 10.88 7.81
N ALA A 88 -31.58 11.48 6.64
CA ALA A 88 -30.39 11.24 5.81
C ALA A 88 -29.10 11.67 6.53
N LYS A 89 -29.09 12.86 7.14
CA LYS A 89 -27.94 13.34 7.94
C LYS A 89 -27.64 12.42 9.12
N VAL A 90 -28.67 11.97 9.84
CA VAL A 90 -28.53 11.04 10.98
C VAL A 90 -28.09 9.64 10.54
N TYR A 91 -28.55 9.15 9.38
CA TYR A 91 -28.09 7.87 8.81
C TYR A 91 -26.61 7.93 8.41
N VAL A 92 -26.22 9.01 7.74
CA VAL A 92 -24.83 9.28 7.39
C VAL A 92 -23.98 9.35 8.67
N GLU A 93 -24.42 10.06 9.71
CA GLU A 93 -23.76 10.15 11.03
C GLU A 93 -23.62 8.79 11.73
N LYS A 94 -24.67 7.97 11.75
CA LYS A 94 -24.67 6.71 12.50
C LYS A 94 -23.95 5.58 11.77
N GLU A 95 -24.24 5.36 10.50
CA GLU A 95 -23.76 4.19 9.74
C GLU A 95 -22.43 4.48 9.04
N ILE A 96 -22.20 5.71 8.58
CA ILE A 96 -21.02 6.07 7.79
C ILE A 96 -19.95 6.75 8.65
N TYR A 97 -20.31 7.62 9.59
CA TYR A 97 -19.32 8.28 10.45
C TYR A 97 -18.93 7.42 11.65
N VAL A 98 -19.88 7.07 12.52
CA VAL A 98 -19.55 6.28 13.71
C VAL A 98 -19.22 4.84 13.33
N GLY A 99 -19.99 4.19 12.44
CA GLY A 99 -19.69 2.84 11.96
C GLY A 99 -18.33 2.65 11.28
N ARG A 100 -17.78 3.71 10.65
CA ARG A 100 -16.47 3.68 9.97
C ARG A 100 -15.29 3.76 10.94
N TYR A 101 -15.43 4.54 12.01
CA TYR A 101 -14.36 4.73 13.00
C TYR A 101 -14.53 3.86 14.25
N PHE A 102 -15.76 3.43 14.54
CA PHE A 102 -16.15 2.63 15.71
C PHE A 102 -17.10 1.49 15.27
N LYS A 103 -16.83 0.25 15.70
CA LYS A 103 -17.66 -0.91 15.34
C LYS A 103 -19.12 -0.81 15.81
N THR A 104 -19.43 0.06 16.77
CA THR A 104 -20.78 0.23 17.35
C THR A 104 -20.99 1.66 17.82
N TYR A 105 -22.13 2.25 17.46
CA TYR A 105 -22.61 3.53 17.97
C TYR A 105 -23.13 3.37 19.41
N SER A 106 -22.54 4.08 20.37
CA SER A 106 -23.02 4.17 21.74
C SER A 106 -23.20 5.63 22.16
N GLU A 107 -24.26 5.92 22.91
CA GLU A 107 -24.53 7.23 23.51
C GLU A 107 -24.27 7.15 25.02
N GLY A 108 -23.52 8.10 25.60
CA GLY A 108 -23.20 8.15 27.03
C GLY A 108 -21.86 8.82 27.34
N LYS A 109 -21.50 8.90 28.63
CA LYS A 109 -20.17 9.36 29.09
C LYS A 109 -19.16 8.22 28.87
N ASP A 110 -17.99 8.52 28.31
CA ASP A 110 -17.02 7.53 27.81
C ASP A 110 -17.52 6.72 26.59
N SER A 111 -18.44 7.30 25.81
CA SER A 111 -18.98 6.66 24.61
C SER A 111 -18.12 6.86 23.37
N SER A 112 -18.30 5.98 22.38
CA SER A 112 -17.68 6.09 21.05
C SER A 112 -17.95 7.44 20.38
N ASN A 113 -19.10 8.06 20.66
CA ASN A 113 -19.46 9.39 20.15
C ASN A 113 -18.67 10.52 20.83
N GLU A 114 -18.45 10.46 22.14
CA GLU A 114 -17.65 11.46 22.85
C GLU A 114 -16.17 11.42 22.40
N ALA A 115 -15.61 10.21 22.26
CA ALA A 115 -14.27 10.00 21.72
C ALA A 115 -14.16 10.44 20.25
N TYR A 116 -15.18 10.17 19.43
CA TYR A 116 -15.26 10.68 18.06
C TYR A 116 -15.25 12.21 18.04
N ASN A 117 -16.11 12.86 18.83
CA ASN A 117 -16.22 14.32 18.87
C ASN A 117 -14.93 14.97 19.38
N GLU A 118 -14.25 14.37 20.36
CA GLU A 118 -12.94 14.83 20.83
C GLU A 118 -11.87 14.69 19.74
N ALA A 119 -11.82 13.55 19.05
CA ALA A 119 -10.89 13.31 17.96
C ALA A 119 -11.18 14.21 16.73
N TRP A 120 -12.46 14.47 16.47
CA TRP A 120 -12.96 15.34 15.41
C TRP A 120 -12.59 16.79 15.68
N ASN A 121 -12.87 17.29 16.89
CA ASN A 121 -12.55 18.66 17.30
C ASN A 121 -11.04 18.92 17.43
N SER A 122 -10.27 17.88 17.76
CA SER A 122 -8.80 17.96 17.84
C SER A 122 -8.09 17.79 16.48
N GLY A 123 -8.82 17.45 15.41
CA GLY A 123 -8.25 17.13 14.09
C GLY A 123 -7.31 15.92 14.11
N SER A 124 -7.46 15.05 15.12
CA SER A 124 -6.71 13.80 15.25
C SER A 124 -7.39 12.63 14.55
N LEU A 125 -8.48 12.89 13.82
CA LEU A 125 -9.12 11.91 12.97
C LEU A 125 -8.36 11.78 11.64
N ALA A 126 -7.93 10.56 11.33
CA ALA A 126 -7.32 10.25 10.05
C ALA A 126 -8.40 9.85 9.04
N LEU A 127 -8.35 10.42 7.83
CA LEU A 127 -9.19 9.96 6.74
C LEU A 127 -8.58 8.70 6.14
N SER A 128 -9.26 7.58 6.29
CA SER A 128 -8.82 6.32 5.70
C SER A 128 -9.49 6.06 4.34
N GLY A 129 -8.71 5.63 3.36
CA GLY A 129 -9.22 5.39 2.01
C GLY A 129 -8.19 4.79 1.05
N HIS A 130 -8.55 4.80 -0.24
CA HIS A 130 -7.70 4.33 -1.33
C HIS A 130 -7.21 5.51 -2.16
N ILE A 131 -5.93 5.51 -2.55
CA ILE A 131 -5.42 6.52 -3.48
C ILE A 131 -5.75 6.07 -4.90
N ASN A 132 -6.65 6.79 -5.57
CA ASN A 132 -7.10 6.47 -6.93
C ASN A 132 -6.28 7.22 -7.99
N GLY A 133 -5.72 8.37 -7.64
CA GLY A 133 -4.88 9.17 -8.54
C GLY A 133 -4.16 10.31 -7.82
N TYR A 134 -3.26 10.97 -8.53
CA TYR A 134 -2.52 12.14 -8.02
C TYR A 134 -2.15 13.09 -9.18
N GLU A 135 -1.92 14.36 -8.84
CA GLU A 135 -1.41 15.38 -9.77
C GLU A 135 0.11 15.53 -9.58
N GLU A 136 0.90 15.09 -10.56
CA GLU A 136 2.37 15.21 -10.55
C GLU A 136 2.85 16.35 -11.45
N ALA A 137 3.87 17.07 -10.98
CA ALA A 137 4.50 18.16 -11.71
C ALA A 137 5.25 17.67 -12.95
N LEU A 138 4.95 18.27 -14.09
CA LEU A 138 5.79 18.29 -15.28
C LEU A 138 6.82 19.41 -15.15
N ILE A 139 8.07 19.09 -15.45
CA ILE A 139 9.23 19.94 -15.13
C ILE A 139 9.82 20.50 -16.42
N ASN A 140 10.15 21.78 -16.38
CA ASN A 140 11.01 22.42 -17.35
C ASN A 140 12.46 22.33 -16.87
N VAL A 141 13.33 21.88 -17.77
CA VAL A 141 14.78 21.80 -17.56
C VAL A 141 15.42 22.95 -18.31
N GLU A 142 16.01 23.88 -17.58
CA GLU A 142 16.67 25.05 -18.12
C GLU A 142 18.16 25.02 -17.80
N VAL A 143 18.99 25.35 -18.79
CA VAL A 143 20.42 25.55 -18.57
C VAL A 143 20.62 27.01 -18.16
N VAL A 144 21.02 27.23 -16.91
CA VAL A 144 21.21 28.57 -16.33
C VAL A 144 22.61 29.10 -16.62
N GLY A 145 23.58 28.21 -16.82
CA GLY A 145 24.92 28.60 -17.23
C GLY A 145 25.88 27.42 -17.26
N TRP A 146 27.10 27.67 -17.72
CA TRP A 146 28.16 26.67 -17.82
C TRP A 146 29.46 27.21 -17.25
N LYS A 147 30.16 26.38 -16.47
CA LYS A 147 31.45 26.73 -15.86
C LYS A 147 32.60 26.12 -16.65
N ALA A 148 33.42 26.98 -17.27
CA ALA A 148 34.55 26.56 -18.08
C ALA A 148 35.71 25.92 -17.28
N ASP A 149 35.76 26.11 -15.96
CA ASP A 149 36.78 25.60 -15.03
C ASP A 149 36.44 24.23 -14.41
N ALA A 150 35.32 23.61 -14.82
CA ALA A 150 34.84 22.35 -14.26
C ALA A 150 35.62 21.08 -14.71
N GLY A 151 36.71 21.24 -15.48
CA GLY A 151 37.53 20.12 -15.96
C GLY A 151 36.93 19.33 -17.12
N VAL A 152 35.92 19.88 -17.80
CA VAL A 152 35.24 19.29 -18.97
C VAL A 152 35.51 20.17 -20.19
N SER A 153 35.89 19.57 -21.32
CA SER A 153 36.16 20.33 -22.55
C SER A 153 34.88 20.92 -23.14
N GLU A 154 34.98 22.02 -23.90
CA GLU A 154 33.82 22.61 -24.58
C GLU A 154 33.12 21.61 -25.50
N THR A 155 33.89 20.75 -26.18
CA THR A 155 33.37 19.70 -27.06
C THR A 155 32.60 18.62 -26.30
N ASP A 156 33.08 18.23 -25.12
CA ASP A 156 32.38 17.24 -24.28
C ASP A 156 31.08 17.82 -23.68
N ALA A 157 31.08 19.13 -23.38
CA ALA A 157 29.91 19.85 -22.89
C ALA A 157 28.84 20.00 -23.99
N ASP A 158 29.26 20.35 -25.21
CA ASP A 158 28.38 20.46 -26.37
C ASP A 158 27.81 19.07 -26.76
N ASP A 159 28.62 18.01 -26.70
CA ASP A 159 28.18 16.62 -26.90
C ASP A 159 27.14 16.17 -25.84
N ALA A 160 27.30 16.61 -24.59
CA ALA A 160 26.35 16.31 -23.53
C ALA A 160 24.99 16.99 -23.78
N LEU A 161 24.98 18.24 -24.24
CA LEU A 161 23.77 18.97 -24.64
C LEU A 161 23.11 18.35 -25.88
N ALA A 162 23.90 17.95 -26.88
CA ALA A 162 23.40 17.27 -28.08
C ALA A 162 22.73 15.92 -27.72
N LYS A 163 23.32 15.15 -26.80
CA LYS A 163 22.74 13.90 -26.26
C LYS A 163 21.47 14.12 -25.42
N GLN A 164 21.21 15.35 -24.99
CA GLN A 164 19.95 15.75 -24.36
C GLN A 164 19.01 16.45 -25.35
N GLY A 165 19.31 16.43 -26.65
CA GLY A 165 18.39 16.90 -27.69
C GLY A 165 18.44 18.40 -27.98
N SER A 166 19.49 19.11 -27.55
CA SER A 166 19.70 20.50 -27.99
C SER A 166 19.90 20.57 -29.51
N LYS A 167 19.17 21.47 -30.17
CA LYS A 167 19.31 21.72 -31.62
C LYS A 167 20.55 22.55 -31.96
N ASP A 168 20.99 23.39 -31.01
CA ASP A 168 22.24 24.15 -31.10
C ASP A 168 22.96 24.11 -29.72
N PRO A 169 23.84 23.12 -29.51
CA PRO A 169 24.55 22.95 -28.24
C PRO A 169 25.47 24.13 -27.89
N ALA A 170 26.12 24.73 -28.88
CA ALA A 170 27.10 25.80 -28.66
C ALA A 170 26.41 27.11 -28.25
N ASP A 171 25.24 27.40 -28.83
CA ASP A 171 24.40 28.54 -28.42
C ASP A 171 23.79 28.31 -27.03
N HIS A 172 23.20 27.13 -26.78
CA HIS A 172 22.64 26.78 -25.47
C HIS A 172 23.68 26.79 -24.34
N ARG A 173 24.95 26.46 -24.62
CA ARG A 173 26.02 26.55 -23.62
C ARG A 173 26.35 28.00 -23.25
N LYS A 174 26.32 28.92 -24.22
CA LYS A 174 26.71 30.33 -24.04
C LYS A 174 25.59 31.19 -23.49
N ASN A 175 24.39 31.02 -24.03
CA ASN A 175 23.23 31.86 -23.73
C ASN A 175 22.27 31.22 -22.72
N GLY A 176 22.47 29.93 -22.41
CA GLY A 176 21.53 29.18 -21.60
C GLY A 176 20.18 28.99 -22.30
N GLY A 177 19.19 28.53 -21.56
CA GLY A 177 17.81 28.45 -22.04
C GLY A 177 17.14 27.09 -21.82
N LEU A 178 15.89 27.02 -22.27
CA LEU A 178 15.04 25.85 -22.08
C LEU A 178 15.52 24.67 -22.93
N LEU A 179 15.87 23.57 -22.28
CA LEU A 179 16.33 22.34 -22.94
C LEU A 179 15.20 21.33 -23.10
N HIS A 180 14.44 21.10 -22.03
CA HIS A 180 13.27 20.23 -22.05
C HIS A 180 12.06 20.97 -21.48
N GLU A 181 10.94 20.86 -22.18
CA GLU A 181 9.66 21.39 -21.75
C GLU A 181 8.75 20.24 -21.31
N LYS A 182 8.08 20.39 -20.16
CA LYS A 182 7.05 19.46 -19.67
C LYS A 182 7.48 17.98 -19.61
N VAL A 183 8.69 17.70 -19.12
CA VAL A 183 9.17 16.33 -18.94
C VAL A 183 8.84 15.79 -17.54
N LYS A 184 8.83 14.46 -17.41
CA LYS A 184 8.60 13.79 -16.12
C LYS A 184 9.76 14.05 -15.16
N TYR A 185 9.48 13.99 -13.86
CA TYR A 185 10.48 14.25 -12.81
C TYR A 185 11.76 13.42 -12.98
N ASP A 186 11.63 12.11 -13.20
CA ASP A 186 12.80 11.21 -13.31
C ASP A 186 13.67 11.54 -14.53
N GLU A 187 13.04 11.96 -15.63
CA GLU A 187 13.74 12.41 -16.84
C GLU A 187 14.45 13.74 -16.60
N ALA A 188 13.79 14.69 -15.92
CA ALA A 188 14.37 15.98 -15.55
C ALA A 188 15.59 15.83 -14.62
N LYS A 189 15.50 14.99 -13.58
CA LYS A 189 16.64 14.72 -12.68
C LYS A 189 17.78 13.98 -13.37
N LEU A 190 17.48 13.08 -14.30
CA LEU A 190 18.50 12.41 -15.09
C LEU A 190 19.23 13.41 -16.00
N ALA A 191 18.50 14.34 -16.61
CA ALA A 191 19.07 15.42 -17.41
C ALA A 191 19.93 16.35 -16.55
N GLU A 192 19.42 16.81 -15.39
CA GLU A 192 20.18 17.60 -14.42
C GLU A 192 21.49 16.91 -14.02
N TYR A 193 21.45 15.62 -13.67
CA TYR A 193 22.63 14.85 -13.28
C TYR A 193 23.68 14.79 -14.40
N ARG A 194 23.25 14.52 -15.64
CA ARG A 194 24.14 14.43 -16.81
C ARG A 194 24.77 15.77 -17.15
N LEU A 195 23.97 16.84 -17.12
CA LEU A 195 24.41 18.19 -17.44
C LEU A 195 25.32 18.76 -16.34
N THR A 196 24.99 18.50 -15.07
CA THR A 196 25.87 18.88 -13.95
C THR A 196 27.22 18.19 -14.04
N LYS A 197 27.26 16.91 -14.43
CA LYS A 197 28.51 16.18 -14.69
C LYS A 197 29.33 16.81 -15.84
N ALA A 198 28.66 17.43 -16.80
CA ALA A 198 29.29 18.17 -17.90
C ALA A 198 29.61 19.64 -17.56
N GLY A 199 29.45 20.06 -16.30
CA GLY A 199 29.81 21.40 -15.81
C GLY A 199 28.70 22.45 -15.97
N PHE A 200 27.48 22.05 -16.30
CA PHE A 200 26.34 22.96 -16.41
C PHE A 200 25.64 23.19 -15.05
N THR A 201 25.18 24.41 -14.84
CA THR A 201 24.20 24.75 -13.82
C THR A 201 22.81 24.61 -14.44
N VAL A 202 21.99 23.71 -13.90
CA VAL A 202 20.63 23.44 -14.39
C VAL A 202 19.60 23.98 -13.41
N GLY A 203 18.62 24.73 -13.91
CA GLY A 203 17.43 25.14 -13.22
C GLY A 203 16.28 24.19 -13.53
N LEU A 204 15.58 23.73 -12.49
CA LEU A 204 14.36 22.95 -12.62
C LEU A 204 13.18 23.81 -12.14
N SER A 205 12.14 23.91 -12.97
CA SER A 205 10.93 24.64 -12.60
C SER A 205 9.67 23.86 -12.97
N VAL A 206 8.61 23.97 -12.16
CA VAL A 206 7.33 23.31 -12.44
C VAL A 206 6.57 24.07 -13.53
N ALA A 207 6.32 23.39 -14.65
CA ALA A 207 5.60 23.91 -15.81
C ALA A 207 4.08 23.70 -15.68
N GLU A 208 3.67 22.45 -15.44
CA GLU A 208 2.27 22.01 -15.43
C GLU A 208 2.10 20.83 -14.46
N TYR A 209 0.86 20.42 -14.19
CA TYR A 209 0.55 19.20 -13.44
C TYR A 209 -0.27 18.25 -14.30
N GLU A 210 0.11 16.98 -14.34
CA GLU A 210 -0.63 15.91 -15.03
C GLU A 210 -1.31 15.00 -14.00
N SER A 211 -2.58 14.66 -14.25
CA SER A 211 -3.30 13.70 -13.41
C SER A 211 -2.95 12.27 -13.81
N ILE A 212 -2.34 11.53 -12.89
CA ILE A 212 -1.91 10.15 -13.07
C ILE A 212 -2.79 9.26 -12.21
N SER A 213 -3.45 8.27 -12.83
CA SER A 213 -4.17 7.21 -12.09
C SER A 213 -3.17 6.30 -11.37
N ALA A 214 -3.37 6.09 -10.06
CA ALA A 214 -2.28 5.62 -9.21
C ALA A 214 -2.02 4.11 -9.32
N HIS A 215 -0.75 3.76 -9.49
CA HIS A 215 -0.19 2.44 -9.14
C HIS A 215 0.23 2.42 -7.65
N PRO A 216 -0.05 1.35 -6.87
CA PRO A 216 0.12 1.29 -5.40
C PRO A 216 1.54 1.46 -4.82
N TYR A 217 2.55 1.83 -5.61
CA TYR A 217 3.96 1.86 -5.19
C TYR A 217 4.56 3.27 -5.07
N PHE A 218 3.92 4.30 -5.63
CA PHE A 218 4.53 5.64 -5.76
C PHE A 218 4.76 6.38 -4.43
N TRP A 219 3.84 6.27 -3.48
CA TRP A 219 3.90 6.91 -2.14
C TRP A 219 4.91 6.24 -1.19
N ARG A 220 5.62 5.18 -1.63
CA ARG A 220 6.63 4.45 -0.86
C ARG A 220 8.01 5.14 -0.83
N THR A 221 8.10 6.38 -1.32
CA THR A 221 9.34 7.17 -1.31
C THR A 221 9.11 8.48 -0.58
N GLY A 222 10.05 8.88 0.28
CA GLY A 222 9.98 10.14 1.05
C GLY A 222 10.08 11.42 0.22
N ARG A 223 9.77 11.37 -1.09
CA ARG A 223 10.00 12.43 -2.09
C ARG A 223 8.72 13.17 -2.52
N VAL A 224 7.55 12.83 -1.97
CA VAL A 224 6.28 13.50 -2.29
C VAL A 224 6.26 14.96 -1.82
N ASN A 225 6.99 15.26 -0.74
CA ASN A 225 7.15 16.61 -0.19
C ASN A 225 8.35 17.37 -0.78
N GLU A 226 8.98 16.86 -1.83
CA GLU A 226 10.10 17.54 -2.47
C GLU A 226 9.60 18.78 -3.21
N ASP A 227 10.30 19.89 -3.00
CA ASP A 227 10.01 21.17 -3.62
C ASP A 227 10.91 21.36 -4.85
N ILE A 228 10.30 21.72 -5.98
CA ILE A 228 10.98 22.04 -7.23
C ILE A 228 10.71 23.52 -7.53
N GLY A 229 11.67 24.38 -7.19
CA GLY A 229 11.59 25.81 -7.51
C GLY A 229 10.52 26.59 -6.73
N GLY A 230 10.24 26.21 -5.48
CA GLY A 230 9.22 26.82 -4.61
C GLY A 230 7.81 26.23 -4.78
N LYS A 231 7.66 25.13 -5.51
CA LYS A 231 6.38 24.45 -5.79
C LYS A 231 6.46 22.96 -5.44
N PRO A 232 5.40 22.38 -4.85
CA PRO A 232 5.42 20.97 -4.48
C PRO A 232 5.42 20.09 -5.73
N ARG A 233 6.21 19.01 -5.72
CA ARG A 233 6.21 18.01 -6.79
C ARG A 233 4.83 17.41 -7.05
N VAL A 234 4.08 17.13 -5.99
CA VAL A 234 2.71 16.61 -6.08
C VAL A 234 1.77 17.65 -5.51
N LYS A 235 0.78 18.10 -6.29
CA LYS A 235 -0.13 19.19 -5.87
C LYS A 235 -1.34 18.68 -5.10
N SER A 236 -1.96 17.62 -5.59
CA SER A 236 -3.14 17.04 -4.99
C SER A 236 -3.18 15.52 -5.16
N ILE A 237 -3.91 14.86 -4.27
CA ILE A 237 -4.14 13.42 -4.25
C ILE A 237 -5.63 13.20 -4.30
N ARG A 238 -6.05 12.28 -5.16
CA ARG A 238 -7.43 11.83 -5.25
C ARG A 238 -7.62 10.58 -4.39
N PHE A 239 -8.43 10.73 -3.35
CA PHE A 239 -8.70 9.70 -2.36
C PHE A 239 -10.13 9.17 -2.52
N GLY A 240 -10.27 7.88 -2.83
CA GLY A 240 -11.52 7.16 -2.76
C GLY A 240 -11.88 6.84 -1.31
N LEU A 241 -13.08 7.24 -0.90
CA LEU A 241 -13.62 7.01 0.45
C LEU A 241 -14.26 5.62 0.63
N ASP A 242 -14.42 4.87 -0.45
CA ASP A 242 -15.01 3.54 -0.46
C ASP A 242 -14.48 2.67 -1.63
N ASN A 243 -14.88 1.40 -1.65
CA ASN A 243 -14.52 0.46 -2.72
C ASN A 243 -15.30 0.70 -4.03
N SER A 244 -16.26 1.63 -4.05
CA SER A 244 -17.13 1.86 -5.20
C SER A 244 -16.49 2.77 -6.25
N ASN A 245 -15.38 3.43 -5.93
CA ASN A 245 -14.69 4.43 -6.76
C ASN A 245 -15.55 5.65 -7.14
N HIS A 246 -16.78 5.76 -6.63
CA HIS A 246 -17.68 6.87 -6.97
C HIS A 246 -17.49 8.09 -6.05
N LYS A 247 -16.89 7.90 -4.87
CA LYS A 247 -16.77 8.95 -3.84
C LYS A 247 -15.31 9.34 -3.65
N GLU A 248 -14.86 10.27 -4.48
CA GLU A 248 -13.46 10.70 -4.56
C GLU A 248 -13.28 12.11 -3.99
N VAL A 249 -12.48 12.26 -2.93
CA VAL A 249 -12.10 13.57 -2.39
C VAL A 249 -10.72 13.94 -2.88
N THR A 250 -10.59 15.14 -3.44
CA THR A 250 -9.28 15.69 -3.83
C THR A 250 -8.68 16.49 -2.69
N ILE A 251 -7.53 16.03 -2.19
CA ILE A 251 -6.81 16.60 -1.06
C ILE A 251 -5.52 17.24 -1.55
N LYS A 252 -5.27 18.50 -1.20
CA LYS A 252 -3.99 19.15 -1.50
C LYS A 252 -2.90 18.62 -0.58
N THR A 253 -1.72 18.34 -1.13
CA THR A 253 -0.58 17.83 -0.36
C THR A 253 -0.09 18.81 0.70
N ALA A 254 -0.26 20.12 0.47
CA ALA A 254 0.07 21.17 1.44
C ALA A 254 -0.71 21.03 2.77
N ASP A 255 -1.91 20.47 2.72
CA ASP A 255 -2.81 20.33 3.88
C ASP A 255 -2.58 19.01 4.63
N ILE A 256 -1.78 18.11 4.07
CA ILE A 256 -1.44 16.82 4.67
C ILE A 256 -0.30 17.02 5.67
N LYS A 257 -0.56 16.68 6.94
CA LYS A 257 0.44 16.62 8.00
C LYS A 257 1.23 15.34 7.96
N ARG A 258 0.53 14.22 7.76
CA ARG A 258 1.14 12.88 7.71
C ARG A 258 0.29 11.97 6.84
N LEU A 259 0.93 11.27 5.92
CA LEU A 259 0.32 10.17 5.17
C LEU A 259 0.94 8.88 5.72
N ASN A 260 0.12 8.02 6.30
CA ASN A 260 0.55 6.68 6.71
C ASN A 260 -0.02 5.67 5.74
N SER A 261 0.81 4.72 5.34
CA SER A 261 0.32 3.46 4.83
C SER A 261 0.50 2.39 5.90
N TYR A 262 -0.30 1.33 5.80
CA TYR A 262 -0.23 0.12 6.62
C TYR A 262 1.02 -0.71 6.28
N GLU A 263 2.18 -0.05 6.23
CA GLU A 263 3.48 -0.65 5.95
C GLU A 263 4.29 -0.86 7.23
N PRO A 264 5.16 -1.89 7.26
CA PRO A 264 6.02 -2.19 8.41
C PRO A 264 6.89 -1.01 8.88
N LYS A 265 7.23 -0.08 7.96
CA LYS A 265 8.15 1.02 8.23
C LYS A 265 7.53 2.20 8.97
N HIS A 266 6.20 2.34 8.94
CA HIS A 266 5.52 3.55 9.40
C HIS A 266 4.86 3.41 10.78
N SER A 267 4.82 2.20 11.34
CA SER A 267 4.33 1.93 12.70
C SER A 267 4.97 0.67 13.28
N THR A 268 5.42 0.74 14.54
CA THR A 268 5.97 -0.41 15.29
C THR A 268 4.96 -1.56 15.36
N PHE A 269 3.66 -1.24 15.48
CA PHE A 269 2.59 -2.24 15.48
C PHE A 269 2.53 -3.02 14.16
N PHE A 270 2.51 -2.32 13.03
CA PHE A 270 2.52 -2.98 11.71
C PHE A 270 3.83 -3.71 11.46
N GLY A 271 4.97 -3.16 11.90
CA GLY A 271 6.26 -3.83 11.85
C GLY A 271 6.26 -5.19 12.55
N ILE A 272 5.76 -5.24 13.79
CA ILE A 272 5.61 -6.48 14.57
C ILE A 272 4.59 -7.42 13.89
N TYR A 273 3.43 -6.91 13.49
CA TYR A 273 2.38 -7.67 12.82
C TYR A 273 2.91 -8.39 11.56
N TYR A 274 3.55 -7.67 10.64
CA TYR A 274 4.08 -8.25 9.40
C TYR A 274 5.28 -9.17 9.65
N THR A 275 6.12 -8.89 10.64
CA THR A 275 7.25 -9.75 10.97
C THR A 275 6.78 -11.09 11.52
N ILE A 276 5.86 -11.07 12.47
CA ILE A 276 5.33 -12.29 13.10
C ILE A 276 4.48 -13.09 12.11
N THR A 277 3.56 -12.44 11.40
CA THR A 277 2.70 -13.12 10.40
C THR A 277 3.51 -13.59 9.19
N GLY A 278 4.51 -12.82 8.75
CA GLY A 278 5.42 -13.19 7.66
C GLY A 278 6.32 -14.37 8.04
N LEU A 279 6.87 -14.38 9.25
CA LEU A 279 7.64 -15.52 9.76
C LEU A 279 6.77 -16.77 9.81
N HIS A 280 5.54 -16.67 10.30
CA HIS A 280 4.60 -17.78 10.31
C HIS A 280 4.28 -18.28 8.89
N ALA A 281 4.00 -17.37 7.95
CA ALA A 281 3.76 -17.72 6.55
C ALA A 281 4.96 -18.44 5.92
N ALA A 282 6.19 -18.02 6.24
CA ALA A 282 7.41 -18.71 5.80
C ALA A 282 7.51 -20.14 6.36
N HIS A 283 7.10 -20.36 7.60
CA HIS A 283 7.05 -21.71 8.19
C HIS A 283 5.99 -22.59 7.52
N VAL A 284 4.79 -22.06 7.23
CA VAL A 284 3.74 -22.77 6.49
C VAL A 284 4.24 -23.14 5.10
N PHE A 285 4.86 -22.21 4.39
CA PHE A 285 5.43 -22.44 3.07
C PHE A 285 6.53 -23.52 3.08
N GLY A 286 7.48 -23.43 4.02
CA GLY A 286 8.51 -24.45 4.21
C GLY A 286 7.91 -25.82 4.55
N GLY A 287 6.87 -25.85 5.38
CA GLY A 287 6.12 -27.07 5.70
C GLY A 287 5.48 -27.71 4.46
N ILE A 288 4.87 -26.90 3.58
CA ILE A 288 4.27 -27.39 2.34
C ILE A 288 5.35 -28.00 1.44
N ILE A 289 6.51 -27.34 1.29
CA ILE A 289 7.63 -27.87 0.49
C ILE A 289 8.08 -29.24 1.02
N VAL A 290 8.29 -29.37 2.33
CA VAL A 290 8.69 -30.64 2.94
C VAL A 290 7.59 -31.70 2.79
N MET A 291 6.32 -31.31 2.87
CA MET A 291 5.19 -32.23 2.67
C MET A 291 5.11 -32.73 1.24
N LEU A 292 5.28 -31.85 0.25
CA LEU A 292 5.34 -32.20 -1.16
C LEU A 292 6.56 -33.09 -1.47
N TYR A 293 7.73 -32.78 -0.89
CA TYR A 293 8.92 -33.61 -1.03
C TYR A 293 8.68 -35.06 -0.57
N ASN A 294 8.01 -35.25 0.58
CA ASN A 294 7.68 -36.58 1.09
C ASN A 294 6.60 -37.31 0.25
N LEU A 295 5.79 -36.57 -0.53
CA LEU A 295 4.79 -37.11 -1.46
C LEU A 295 5.37 -37.46 -2.84
N LEU A 296 6.50 -36.87 -3.22
CA LEU A 296 7.17 -37.15 -4.49
C LEU A 296 7.77 -38.57 -4.50
N PRO A 297 7.98 -39.16 -5.70
CA PRO A 297 8.55 -40.50 -5.82
C PRO A 297 9.92 -40.65 -5.13
N ILE A 298 10.69 -39.56 -5.02
CA ILE A 298 11.97 -39.51 -4.31
C ILE A 298 11.78 -39.70 -2.80
N GLY A 299 10.78 -39.03 -2.20
CA GLY A 299 10.43 -39.19 -0.79
C GLY A 299 9.84 -40.57 -0.51
N LEU A 300 8.92 -41.02 -1.37
CA LEU A 300 8.29 -42.34 -1.30
C LEU A 300 9.26 -43.51 -1.50
N ALA A 301 10.39 -43.31 -2.16
CA ALA A 301 11.44 -44.34 -2.25
C ALA A 301 11.95 -44.77 -0.87
N THR A 302 11.92 -43.87 0.12
CA THR A 302 12.30 -44.16 1.50
C THR A 302 11.31 -45.14 2.16
N TRP A 303 10.02 -45.04 1.84
CA TRP A 303 9.00 -46.00 2.31
C TRP A 303 9.27 -47.43 1.82
N HIS A 304 9.81 -47.58 0.61
CA HIS A 304 10.15 -48.88 0.04
C HIS A 304 11.46 -49.46 0.58
N ARG A 305 12.39 -48.62 1.06
CA ARG A 305 13.64 -49.03 1.70
C ARG A 305 13.47 -49.34 3.18
N ASP A 306 12.87 -48.41 3.91
CA ASP A 306 12.71 -48.47 5.36
C ASP A 306 11.42 -47.77 5.80
N ARG A 307 10.40 -48.60 6.07
CA ARG A 307 9.07 -48.13 6.48
C ARG A 307 9.08 -47.44 7.84
N GLU A 308 9.95 -47.87 8.75
CA GLU A 308 10.04 -47.31 10.10
C GLU A 308 10.69 -45.93 10.06
N GLN A 309 11.77 -45.78 9.29
CA GLN A 309 12.41 -44.49 9.07
C GLN A 309 11.46 -43.48 8.42
N PHE A 310 10.66 -43.91 7.43
CA PHE A 310 9.67 -43.03 6.81
C PHE A 310 8.56 -42.65 7.80
N ALA A 311 8.05 -43.60 8.60
CA ALA A 311 7.04 -43.31 9.62
C ALA A 311 7.53 -42.29 10.66
N ASN A 312 8.76 -42.45 11.17
CA ASN A 312 9.37 -41.51 12.12
C ASN A 312 9.57 -40.10 11.53
N ARG A 313 9.94 -40.00 10.24
CA ARG A 313 10.01 -38.71 9.52
C ARG A 313 8.65 -38.03 9.45
N ILE A 314 7.58 -38.78 9.13
CA ILE A 314 6.22 -38.24 9.05
C ILE A 314 5.70 -37.83 10.42
N GLU A 315 6.04 -38.56 11.48
CA GLU A 315 5.70 -38.21 12.86
C GLU A 315 6.36 -36.92 13.31
N SER A 316 7.68 -36.79 13.09
CA SER A 316 8.44 -35.57 13.37
C SER A 316 7.88 -34.37 12.59
N PHE A 317 7.52 -34.57 11.32
CA PHE A 317 6.85 -33.55 10.52
C PHE A 317 5.45 -33.22 11.06
N GLY A 318 4.72 -34.21 11.56
CA GLY A 318 3.43 -34.00 12.21
C GLY A 318 3.52 -33.09 13.42
N LEU A 319 4.52 -33.30 14.28
CA LEU A 319 4.79 -32.41 15.41
C LEU A 319 5.11 -30.98 14.95
N PHE A 320 5.93 -30.82 13.92
CA PHE A 320 6.22 -29.51 13.30
C PHE A 320 4.94 -28.82 12.79
N TRP A 321 4.09 -29.54 12.06
CA TRP A 321 2.86 -28.97 11.51
C TRP A 321 1.87 -28.56 12.61
N HIS A 322 1.76 -29.37 13.66
CA HIS A 322 0.95 -29.05 14.83
C HIS A 322 1.47 -27.83 15.59
N PHE A 323 2.79 -27.67 15.71
CA PHE A 323 3.38 -26.48 16.28
C PHE A 323 3.03 -25.23 15.48
N VAL A 324 3.11 -25.28 14.14
CA VAL A 324 2.74 -24.17 13.27
C VAL A 324 1.26 -23.80 13.44
N ASP A 325 0.35 -24.79 13.42
CA ASP A 325 -1.09 -24.58 13.67
C ASP A 325 -1.34 -23.95 15.06
N LEU A 326 -0.62 -24.41 16.09
CA LEU A 326 -0.74 -23.90 17.46
C LEU A 326 -0.26 -22.44 17.56
N VAL A 327 0.84 -22.08 16.89
CA VAL A 327 1.27 -20.68 16.85
C VAL A 327 0.16 -19.81 16.22
N TRP A 328 -0.51 -20.29 15.17
CA TRP A 328 -1.57 -19.53 14.52
C TRP A 328 -2.82 -19.33 15.39
N ILE A 329 -3.25 -20.34 16.15
CA ILE A 329 -4.43 -20.20 17.03
C ILE A 329 -4.23 -19.15 18.13
N PHE A 330 -2.98 -18.88 18.54
CA PHE A 330 -2.65 -17.79 19.47
C PHE A 330 -2.44 -16.45 18.77
N LEU A 331 -1.80 -16.43 17.60
CA LEU A 331 -1.59 -15.19 16.85
C LEU A 331 -2.89 -14.57 16.36
N PHE A 332 -3.87 -15.38 15.96
CA PHE A 332 -5.14 -14.88 15.45
C PHE A 332 -5.89 -13.98 16.46
N PRO A 333 -6.18 -14.40 17.71
CA PRO A 333 -6.85 -13.53 18.68
C PRO A 333 -5.99 -12.33 19.10
N ILE A 334 -4.67 -12.50 19.25
CA ILE A 334 -3.78 -11.42 19.69
C ILE A 334 -3.69 -10.29 18.65
N LEU A 335 -3.70 -10.61 17.36
CA LEU A 335 -3.50 -9.62 16.29
C LEU A 335 -4.80 -9.14 15.63
N TYR A 336 -5.90 -9.89 15.73
CA TYR A 336 -7.16 -9.56 15.05
C TYR A 336 -8.33 -9.24 15.99
N ILE A 337 -8.28 -9.65 17.27
CA ILE A 337 -9.38 -9.45 18.22
C ILE A 337 -9.02 -8.40 19.28
N LEU A 338 -7.79 -8.43 19.78
CA LEU A 338 -7.24 -7.50 20.75
C LEU A 338 -6.62 -6.29 20.04
#